data_AF-A0A5A9G122-F1
#
_entry.id   AF-A0A5A9G122-F1
#
_cell.length_a   1.000
_cell.length_b   1.000
_cell.length_c   1.000
_cell.angle_alpha   90.00
_cell.angle_beta   90.00
_cell.angle_gamma   90.00
#
_symmetry.space_group_name_H-M   'P 1'
#
loop_
_entity.id
_entity.type
_entity.pdbx_description
1 polymer ?
#
loop_
_entity_poly.entity_id
_entity_poly.type
_entity_poly.pdbx_seq_one_letter_code
_entity_poly.pdbx_strand_id
1 'polypeptide(L)'
;MTSAFSQIRHADGRAYYQGSPLSLADAQIMLNDDILRRRVRVGAYLRVDGGRLVLVNGPALQRSVFRPVSSALTPRAGRPE
;
A
#
# COMPACT_ATOMS: atom_id res chain seq x y z
N MET A 1 -16.86 0.87 -24.10
CA MET A 1 -15.51 0.41 -24.51
C MET A 1 -14.64 0.33 -23.27
N THR A 2 -14.02 -0.82 -22.99
CA THR A 2 -13.16 -1.01 -21.81
C THR A 2 -11.78 -0.44 -22.13
N SER A 3 -11.32 0.56 -21.38
CA SER A 3 -9.95 1.09 -21.53
C SER A 3 -8.94 0.02 -21.14
N ALA A 4 -7.99 -0.26 -22.05
CA ALA A 4 -6.87 -1.17 -21.80
C ALA A 4 -5.58 -0.35 -21.64
N PHE A 5 -4.75 -0.75 -20.67
CA PHE A 5 -3.52 -0.05 -20.30
C PHE A 5 -2.32 -0.98 -20.51
N SER A 6 -1.40 -0.62 -21.40
CA SER A 6 -0.14 -1.36 -21.61
C SER A 6 0.99 -0.89 -20.71
N GLN A 7 0.79 0.23 -20.01
CA GLN A 7 1.79 0.83 -19.14
C GLN A 7 1.12 1.41 -17.90
N ILE A 8 1.74 1.16 -16.75
CA ILE A 8 1.42 1.79 -15.48
C ILE A 8 2.71 2.41 -14.95
N ARG A 9 2.67 3.68 -14.56
CA ARG A 9 3.83 4.38 -13.98
C ARG A 9 3.54 4.74 -12.54
N HIS A 10 4.55 4.68 -11.69
CA HIS A 10 4.50 5.31 -10.39
C HIS A 10 4.34 6.83 -10.52
N ALA A 11 3.79 7.48 -9.49
CA ALA A 11 3.70 8.93 -9.41
C ALA A 11 5.07 9.64 -9.48
N ASP A 12 6.17 8.95 -9.14
CA ASP A 12 7.55 9.42 -9.29
C ASP A 12 8.11 9.26 -10.72
N GLY A 13 7.31 8.72 -11.65
CA GLY A 13 7.66 8.50 -13.04
C GLY A 13 8.29 7.14 -13.35
N ARG A 14 8.61 6.30 -12.35
CA ARG A 14 9.17 4.96 -12.58
C ARG A 14 8.12 4.04 -13.21
N ALA A 15 8.55 3.09 -14.05
CA ALA A 15 7.63 2.09 -14.58
C ALA A 15 7.24 1.11 -13.47
N TYR A 16 5.94 0.95 -13.23
CA TYR A 16 5.40 -0.10 -12.36
C TYR A 16 5.10 -1.35 -13.19
N TYR A 17 4.48 -1.16 -14.35
CA TYR A 17 4.15 -2.22 -15.28
C TYR A 17 4.34 -1.75 -16.72
N GLN A 18 4.86 -2.62 -17.57
CA GLN A 18 4.95 -2.42 -19.00
C GLN A 18 4.85 -3.78 -19.69
N GLY A 19 3.85 -3.96 -20.55
CA GLY A 19 3.60 -5.25 -21.17
C GLY A 19 2.32 -5.29 -21.98
N SER A 20 1.69 -6.46 -22.03
CA SER A 20 0.42 -6.67 -22.70
C SER A 20 -0.66 -5.72 -22.15
N PRO A 21 -1.54 -5.19 -23.01
CA PRO A 21 -2.66 -4.38 -22.54
C PRO A 21 -3.51 -5.17 -21.55
N LEU A 22 -3.75 -4.59 -20.39
CA LEU A 22 -4.60 -5.17 -19.35
C LEU A 22 -5.71 -4.20 -18.95
N SER A 23 -6.84 -4.73 -18.48
CA SER A 23 -7.95 -3.90 -18.07
C SER A 23 -7.65 -3.21 -16.73
N LEU A 24 -8.45 -2.21 -16.37
CA LEU A 24 -8.38 -1.61 -15.03
C LEU A 24 -8.58 -2.66 -13.92
N ALA A 25 -9.48 -3.61 -14.13
CA ALA A 25 -9.75 -4.68 -13.16
C ALA A 25 -8.53 -5.59 -12.98
N ASP A 26 -7.89 -5.99 -14.07
CA ASP A 26 -6.68 -6.81 -14.02
C ASP A 26 -5.51 -6.06 -13.36
N ALA A 27 -5.38 -4.76 -13.65
CA ALA A 27 -4.40 -3.90 -13.01
C ALA A 27 -4.61 -3.86 -11.49
N GLN A 28 -5.88 -3.80 -11.05
CA GLN A 28 -6.25 -3.77 -9.64
C GLN A 28 -5.93 -5.10 -8.94
N ILE A 29 -6.17 -6.23 -9.62
CA ILE A 29 -5.81 -7.56 -9.10
C ILE A 29 -4.28 -7.65 -8.94
N MET A 30 -3.53 -7.27 -9.98
CA MET A 30 -2.06 -7.26 -9.95
C MET A 30 -1.51 -6.38 -8.81
N LEU A 31 -2.09 -5.19 -8.61
CA LEU A 31 -1.73 -4.31 -7.50
C LEU A 31 -1.96 -4.99 -6.14
N ASN A 32 -3.12 -5.60 -5.94
CA ASN A 32 -3.44 -6.27 -4.67
C ASN A 32 -2.46 -7.41 -4.38
N ASP A 33 -2.13 -8.21 -5.39
CA ASP A 33 -1.14 -9.29 -5.27
C ASP A 33 0.25 -8.75 -4.91
N ASP A 34 0.68 -7.64 -5.52
CA ASP A 34 1.96 -7.03 -5.22
C ASP A 34 2.01 -6.36 -3.84
N ILE A 35 0.87 -5.85 -3.34
CA ILE A 35 0.74 -5.39 -1.95
C ILE A 35 0.91 -6.59 -1.00
N LEU A 36 0.24 -7.71 -1.26
CA LEU A 36 0.35 -8.92 -0.45
C LEU A 36 1.78 -9.49 -0.45
N ARG A 37 2.46 -9.43 -1.60
CA ARG A 37 3.87 -9.82 -1.77
C ARG A 37 4.86 -8.78 -1.24
N ARG A 38 4.38 -7.68 -0.66
CA ARG A 38 5.19 -6.56 -0.11
C ARG A 38 6.10 -5.90 -1.16
N ARG A 39 5.76 -6.01 -2.44
CA ARG A 39 6.44 -5.31 -3.54
C ARG A 39 5.94 -3.88 -3.68
N VAL A 40 4.66 -3.66 -3.41
CA VAL A 40 4.04 -2.34 -3.36
C VAL A 40 3.61 -2.03 -1.93
N ARG A 41 3.63 -0.74 -1.55
CA ARG A 41 3.23 -0.30 -0.21
C ARG A 41 1.74 -0.49 0.00
N VAL A 42 1.37 -0.94 1.21
CA VAL A 42 -0.02 -0.96 1.67
C VAL A 42 -0.59 0.46 1.61
N GLY A 43 -1.78 0.59 1.02
CA GLY A 43 -2.43 1.87 0.79
C GLY A 43 -2.11 2.51 -0.57
N ALA A 44 -1.28 1.88 -1.41
CA ALA A 44 -1.15 2.30 -2.80
C ALA A 44 -2.44 2.07 -3.59
N TYR A 45 -2.71 2.93 -4.57
CA TYR A 45 -3.90 2.87 -5.42
C TYR A 45 -3.59 3.28 -6.85
N LEU A 46 -4.42 2.82 -7.79
CA LEU A 46 -4.33 3.19 -9.19
C LEU A 46 -5.21 4.42 -9.45
N ARG A 47 -4.65 5.39 -10.17
CA ARG A 47 -5.35 6.60 -10.64
C ARG A 47 -5.32 6.64 -12.16
N VAL A 48 -6.47 6.93 -12.77
CA VAL A 48 -6.53 7.24 -14.21
C VAL A 48 -6.22 8.72 -14.40
N ASP A 49 -5.25 9.02 -15.26
CA ASP A 49 -4.78 10.38 -15.53
C ASP A 49 -4.56 10.56 -17.04
N GLY A 50 -5.43 11.33 -17.71
CA GLY A 50 -5.32 11.58 -19.15
C GLY A 50 -5.27 10.32 -20.03
N GLY A 51 -5.99 9.26 -19.66
CA GLY A 51 -5.98 7.97 -20.37
C GLY A 51 -4.80 7.07 -20.04
N ARG A 52 -3.97 7.44 -19.05
CA ARG A 52 -2.88 6.62 -18.52
C ARG A 52 -3.22 6.14 -17.12
N LEU A 53 -2.60 5.04 -16.71
CA LEU A 53 -2.74 4.53 -15.36
C LEU A 53 -1.50 4.87 -14.54
N VAL A 54 -1.71 5.45 -13.37
CA VAL A 54 -0.66 5.92 -12.47
C VAL A 54 -0.82 5.21 -11.11
N LEU A 55 0.23 4.55 -10.66
CA LEU A 55 0.32 3.99 -9.31
C LEU A 55 0.76 5.08 -8.33
N VAL A 56 -0.14 5.43 -7.42
CA VAL A 56 0.11 6.42 -6.37
C VAL A 56 0.30 5.68 -5.05
N ASN A 57 1.38 5.99 -4.34
CA ASN A 57 1.49 5.57 -2.95
C ASN A 57 0.51 6.41 -2.13
N GLY A 58 -0.52 5.79 -1.56
CA GLY A 58 -1.38 6.48 -0.63
C GLY A 58 -0.61 6.92 0.61
N PRO A 59 -1.20 7.79 1.45
CA PRO A 59 -0.63 8.09 2.75
C PRO A 59 -0.40 6.73 3.40
N ALA A 60 0.88 6.40 3.65
CA ALA A 60 1.23 5.15 4.30
C ALA A 60 0.30 5.07 5.50
N LEU A 61 -0.61 4.09 5.54
CA LEU A 61 -1.39 3.82 6.73
C LEU A 61 -0.33 3.57 7.79
N GLN A 62 -0.07 4.62 8.57
CA GLN A 62 0.93 4.64 9.60
C GLN A 62 0.69 3.39 10.41
N ARG A 63 1.79 2.73 10.73
CA ARG A 63 1.97 1.46 11.41
C ARG A 63 1.35 1.47 12.82
N SER A 64 0.08 1.85 12.95
CA SER A 64 -0.65 2.12 14.18
C SER A 64 -1.31 0.85 14.73
N VAL A 65 -0.63 -0.29 14.58
CA VAL A 65 -1.04 -1.55 15.24
C VAL A 65 0.08 -2.12 16.12
N PHE A 66 1.24 -1.46 16.21
CA PHE A 66 2.23 -1.75 17.24
C PHE A 66 2.31 -0.59 18.23
N ARG A 67 1.26 -0.43 19.04
CA ARG A 67 1.41 0.25 20.32
C ARG A 67 2.02 -0.78 21.28
N PRO A 68 3.31 -0.70 21.67
CA PRO A 68 3.75 -1.44 22.83
C PRO A 68 2.96 -0.89 24.00
N VAL A 69 2.09 -1.71 24.58
CA VAL A 69 1.48 -1.41 25.86
C VAL A 69 2.64 -1.43 26.86
N SER A 70 3.04 -0.26 27.37
CA SER A 70 3.94 -0.21 28.53
C SER A 70 3.24 -0.92 29.68
N SER A 71 3.61 -2.18 29.90
CA SER A 71 3.27 -2.91 31.11
C SER A 71 4.11 -2.34 32.25
N ALA A 72 3.72 -1.17 32.75
CA ALA A 72 4.21 -0.63 34.01
C ALA A 72 3.32 -1.17 35.14
N LEU A 73 3.40 -2.49 35.38
CA LEU A 73 3.02 -3.06 36.66
C LEU A 73 4.19 -2.82 37.63
N THR A 74 4.20 -1.66 38.27
CA THR A 74 5.02 -1.43 39.47
C THR A 74 4.60 -2.44 40.55
N PRO A 75 5.48 -3.34 41.02
CA PRO A 75 5.21 -4.10 42.22
C PRO A 75 5.25 -3.13 43.40
N ARG A 76 4.12 -2.93 44.06
CA ARG A 76 4.02 -2.16 45.29
C ARG A 76 4.69 -2.96 46.41
N ALA A 77 6.02 -2.88 46.48
CA ALA A 77 6.77 -3.19 47.69
C ALA A 77 6.63 -2.00 48.65
N GLY A 78 6.04 -2.25 49.82
CA GLY A 78 5.86 -1.23 50.84
C GLY A 78 5.14 -1.77 52.07
N ARG A 79 5.84 -2.62 52.82
CA ARG A 79 5.66 -2.82 54.28
C ARG A 79 6.76 -1.96 54.92
N PRO A 80 6.46 -1.10 55.90
CA PRO A 80 6.42 -1.46 57.34
C PRO A 80 5.21 -0.77 58.02
N GLU A 81 4.72 -1.08 59.22
CA GLU A 81 5.27 -1.61 60.48
C GLU A 81 4.32 -2.66 61.09
#